data_AF-I7ZDE6-F1
#
_entry.id   AF-I7ZDE6-F1
#
_cell.length_a   1.000
_cell.length_b   1.000
_cell.length_c   1.000
_cell.angle_alpha   90.00
_cell.angle_beta   90.00
_cell.angle_gamma   90.00
#
_symmetry.space_group_name_H-M   'P 1'
#
loop_
_entity.id
_entity.type
_entity.pdbx_description
1 polymer ?
#
loop_
_entity_poly.entity_id
_entity_poly.type
_entity_poly.pdbx_seq_one_letter_code
_entity_poly.pdbx_strand_id
1 'polypeptide(L)'
;MVSIERQRGLGLVEVLLALLVLGIGMLALGRLTALALREIEIGRARAVAVQLAREKLEDLRSFAQLEAGPAGIFGFDEIGSSDGGAETELGNLQLPAGGLEIDGLKFTREWTIRPFYLCDAETAATEEACIPGRRADLLWITMTLSWIDLSGAAGSVIVEAAIAAFEPALSSQALLRPSPVLAP
;
A
#
# COMPACT_ATOMS: atom_id res chain seq x y z
N MET A 1 13.65 -53.17 60.93
CA MET A 1 13.42 -54.17 59.86
C MET A 1 12.61 -53.47 58.79
N VAL A 2 13.26 -53.01 57.71
CA VAL A 2 12.62 -52.19 56.66
C VAL A 2 12.27 -53.11 55.51
N SER A 3 10.96 -53.30 55.25
CA SER A 3 10.48 -54.04 54.08
C SER A 3 10.57 -53.14 52.86
N ILE A 4 11.48 -53.47 51.95
CA ILE A 4 11.54 -52.85 50.61
C ILE A 4 10.46 -53.53 49.77
N GLU A 5 9.36 -52.81 49.52
CA GLU A 5 8.37 -53.25 48.55
C GLU A 5 8.92 -53.14 47.12
N ARG A 6 8.76 -54.23 46.37
CA ARG A 6 9.35 -54.43 45.06
C ARG A 6 8.47 -53.77 44.00
N GLN A 7 8.91 -52.63 43.45
CA GLN A 7 8.27 -51.94 42.33
C GLN A 7 8.12 -52.89 41.12
N ARG A 8 6.88 -53.26 40.78
CA ARG A 8 6.57 -54.13 39.64
C ARG A 8 6.08 -53.28 38.45
N GLY A 9 6.96 -53.13 37.44
CA GLY A 9 6.65 -53.59 36.08
C GLY A 9 5.66 -52.81 35.20
N LEU A 10 5.56 -51.48 35.29
CA LEU A 10 4.81 -50.66 34.31
C LEU A 10 5.71 -49.88 33.31
N GLY A 11 7.04 -49.91 33.49
CA GLY A 11 7.96 -48.99 32.82
C GLY A 11 7.96 -49.02 31.28
N LEU A 12 7.81 -50.18 30.63
CA LEU A 12 7.89 -50.25 29.17
C LEU A 12 6.62 -49.67 28.50
N VAL A 13 5.44 -49.99 29.02
CA VAL A 13 4.16 -49.50 28.50
C VAL A 13 4.04 -48.00 28.73
N GLU A 14 4.50 -47.51 29.88
CA GLU A 14 4.51 -46.09 30.20
C GLU A 14 5.44 -45.29 29.29
N VAL A 15 6.64 -45.81 29.00
CA VAL A 15 7.56 -45.19 28.04
C VAL A 15 6.96 -45.20 26.62
N LEU A 16 6.31 -46.29 26.20
CA LEU A 16 5.62 -46.34 24.90
C LEU A 16 4.48 -45.33 24.81
N LEU A 17 3.71 -45.16 25.89
CA LEU A 17 2.65 -44.16 25.96
C LEU A 17 3.22 -42.73 25.93
N ALA A 18 4.30 -42.47 26.67
CA ALA A 18 4.98 -41.18 26.65
C ALA A 18 5.51 -40.83 25.25
N LEU A 19 6.11 -41.79 24.56
CA LEU A 19 6.57 -41.63 23.18
C LEU A 19 5.43 -41.40 22.20
N LEU A 20 4.30 -42.11 22.38
CA LEU A 20 3.09 -41.90 21.57
C LEU A 20 2.57 -40.46 21.72
N VAL A 21 2.44 -39.99 22.96
CA VAL A 21 1.98 -38.62 23.25
C VAL A 21 2.95 -37.59 22.69
N LEU A 22 4.26 -37.77 22.87
CA LEU A 22 5.29 -36.91 22.29
C LEU A 22 5.23 -36.87 20.76
N GLY A 23 5.07 -38.03 20.12
CA GLY A 23 4.95 -38.13 18.66
C GLY A 23 3.76 -37.34 18.12
N ILE A 24 2.60 -37.46 18.78
CA ILE A 24 1.40 -36.69 18.43
C ILE A 24 1.64 -35.19 18.63
N GLY A 25 2.27 -34.80 19.75
CA GLY A 25 2.60 -33.41 20.04
C GLY A 25 3.51 -32.78 18.99
N MET A 26 4.52 -33.51 18.54
CA MET A 26 5.46 -33.03 17.53
C MET A 26 4.82 -32.89 16.14
N LEU A 27 3.92 -33.79 15.77
CA LEU A 27 3.12 -33.68 14.53
C LEU A 27 2.20 -32.45 14.56
N ALA A 28 1.55 -32.19 15.70
CA ALA A 28 0.71 -31.02 15.89
C ALA A 28 1.53 -29.72 15.78
N LEU A 29 2.70 -29.66 16.41
CA LEU A 29 3.61 -28.52 16.33
C LEU A 29 4.09 -28.28 14.89
N GLY A 30 4.47 -29.32 14.16
CA GLY A 30 4.90 -29.21 12.76
C GLY A 30 3.83 -28.54 11.89
N ARG A 31 2.56 -28.95 12.03
CA ARG A 31 1.44 -28.31 11.32
C ARG A 31 1.26 -26.84 11.71
N LEU A 32 1.36 -26.53 13.00
CA LEU A 32 1.27 -25.14 13.47
C LEU A 32 2.38 -24.27 12.89
N THR A 33 3.63 -24.76 12.86
CA THR A 33 4.76 -24.01 12.27
C THR A 33 4.56 -23.77 10.77
N ALA A 34 4.05 -24.75 10.03
CA ALA A 34 3.76 -24.58 8.60
C ALA A 34 2.68 -23.52 8.35
N LEU A 35 1.61 -23.51 9.16
CA LEU A 35 0.58 -22.49 9.09
C LEU A 35 1.12 -21.10 9.45
N ALA A 36 1.91 -20.99 10.52
CA ALA A 36 2.51 -19.73 10.93
C ALA A 36 3.40 -19.13 9.84
N LEU A 37 4.24 -19.95 9.18
CA LEU A 37 5.08 -19.49 8.08
C LEU A 37 4.26 -18.98 6.90
N ARG A 38 3.15 -19.64 6.57
CA ARG A 38 2.25 -19.18 5.51
C ARG A 38 1.65 -17.81 5.82
N GLU A 39 1.17 -17.61 7.04
CA GLU A 39 0.60 -16.32 7.46
C GLU A 39 1.66 -15.19 7.46
N ILE A 40 2.91 -15.51 7.81
CA ILE A 40 4.03 -14.55 7.73
C ILE A 40 4.25 -14.11 6.27
N GLU A 41 4.25 -15.05 5.32
CA GLU A 41 4.42 -14.72 3.90
C GLU A 41 3.29 -13.85 3.34
N ILE A 42 2.04 -14.17 3.70
CA ILE A 42 0.87 -13.35 3.32
C ILE A 42 0.99 -11.94 3.92
N GLY A 43 1.36 -11.85 5.20
CA GLY A 43 1.59 -10.58 5.88
C GLY A 43 2.69 -9.75 5.22
N ARG A 44 3.79 -10.41 4.82
CA ARG A 44 4.92 -9.78 4.11
C ARG A 44 4.49 -9.22 2.75
N ALA A 45 3.83 -10.03 1.92
CA ALA A 45 3.35 -9.60 0.61
C ALA A 45 2.42 -8.37 0.73
N ARG A 46 1.52 -8.38 1.71
CA ARG A 46 0.63 -7.25 1.99
C ARG A 46 1.38 -5.99 2.44
N ALA A 47 2.38 -6.15 3.30
CA ALA A 47 3.20 -5.03 3.77
C ALA A 47 3.97 -4.38 2.62
N VAL A 48 4.59 -5.19 1.75
CA VAL A 48 5.28 -4.72 0.54
C VAL A 48 4.29 -4.03 -0.40
N ALA A 49 3.11 -4.61 -0.63
CA ALA A 49 2.08 -3.98 -1.46
C ALA A 49 1.66 -2.61 -0.90
N VAL A 50 1.46 -2.47 0.41
CA VAL A 50 1.14 -1.15 1.00
C VAL A 50 2.28 -0.15 0.81
N GLN A 51 3.53 -0.59 0.94
CA GLN A 51 4.70 0.28 0.72
C GLN A 51 4.76 0.75 -0.73
N LEU A 52 4.63 -0.15 -1.70
CA LEU A 52 4.64 0.19 -3.13
C LEU A 52 3.47 1.12 -3.51
N ALA A 53 2.28 0.91 -2.93
CA ALA A 53 1.14 1.80 -3.15
C ALA A 53 1.43 3.21 -2.62
N ARG A 54 2.01 3.30 -1.42
CA ARG A 54 2.39 4.59 -0.81
C ARG A 54 3.50 5.28 -1.58
N GLU A 55 4.52 4.54 -2.00
CA GLU A 55 5.61 5.04 -2.83
C GLU A 55 5.06 5.67 -4.11
N LYS A 56 4.16 4.97 -4.80
CA LYS A 56 3.52 5.52 -6.00
C LYS A 56 2.65 6.75 -5.70
N LEU A 57 1.91 6.75 -4.60
CA LEU A 57 1.11 7.92 -4.21
C LEU A 57 1.99 9.13 -3.86
N GLU A 58 3.16 8.91 -3.28
CA GLU A 58 4.12 9.98 -2.99
C GLU A 58 4.79 10.49 -4.28
N ASP A 59 5.12 9.59 -5.19
CA ASP A 59 5.57 9.92 -6.53
C ASP A 59 4.57 10.82 -7.26
N LEU A 60 3.27 10.51 -7.20
CA LEU A 60 2.21 11.37 -7.76
C LEU A 60 2.09 12.73 -7.05
N ARG A 61 2.50 12.84 -5.77
CA ARG A 61 2.54 14.12 -5.04
C ARG A 61 3.77 14.97 -5.35
N SER A 62 4.78 14.40 -5.99
CA SER A 62 6.08 15.03 -6.20
C SER A 62 6.13 16.03 -7.37
N PHE A 63 4.98 16.39 -7.94
CA PHE A 63 4.91 17.33 -9.05
C PHE A 63 5.55 18.68 -8.70
N ALA A 64 6.33 19.23 -9.64
CA ALA A 64 7.08 20.48 -9.44
C ALA A 64 6.27 21.72 -9.85
N GLN A 65 5.27 21.53 -10.70
CA GLN A 65 4.44 22.58 -11.30
C GLN A 65 3.04 22.05 -11.57
N LEU A 66 2.11 22.95 -11.89
CA LEU A 66 0.74 22.52 -12.20
C LEU A 66 0.57 22.09 -13.66
N GLU A 67 1.15 22.82 -14.60
CA GLU A 67 1.08 22.52 -16.03
C GLU A 67 1.95 21.32 -16.37
N ALA A 68 1.59 20.57 -17.43
CA ALA A 68 2.45 19.52 -17.95
C ALA A 68 3.82 20.10 -18.37
N GLY A 69 4.90 19.46 -17.93
CA GLY A 69 6.27 19.89 -18.20
C GLY A 69 6.90 19.20 -19.41
N PRO A 70 8.10 19.64 -19.82
CA PRO A 70 8.95 18.82 -20.67
C PRO A 70 9.44 17.58 -19.92
N ALA A 71 9.94 16.59 -20.67
CA ALA A 71 10.52 15.35 -20.13
C ALA A 71 11.42 15.60 -18.90
N GLY A 72 11.13 14.90 -17.80
CA GLY A 72 11.86 15.02 -16.54
C GLY A 72 11.35 16.11 -15.60
N ILE A 73 10.35 16.90 -16.02
CA ILE A 73 9.64 17.86 -15.16
C ILE A 73 8.18 17.42 -15.05
N PHE A 74 7.87 16.75 -13.94
CA PHE A 74 6.54 16.23 -13.68
C PHE A 74 5.57 17.33 -13.23
N GLY A 75 4.48 17.51 -13.99
CA GLY A 75 3.39 18.44 -13.70
C GLY A 75 2.13 17.78 -13.13
N PHE A 76 1.33 18.53 -12.37
CA PHE A 76 0.04 18.03 -11.84
C PHE A 76 -0.92 17.57 -12.94
N ASP A 77 -0.98 18.29 -14.06
CA ASP A 77 -1.84 17.94 -15.20
C ASP A 77 -1.50 16.58 -15.83
N GLU A 78 -0.29 16.06 -15.60
CA GLU A 78 0.13 14.73 -16.07
C GLU A 78 -0.43 13.59 -15.18
N ILE A 79 -0.93 13.89 -13.98
CA ILE A 79 -1.58 12.90 -13.10
C ILE A 79 -2.90 12.40 -13.70
N GLY A 80 -3.47 13.09 -14.69
CA GLY A 80 -4.79 12.81 -15.25
C GLY A 80 -5.00 11.43 -15.87
N SER A 81 -3.95 10.62 -16.05
CA SER A 81 -4.03 9.23 -16.54
C SER A 81 -3.21 8.24 -15.71
N SER A 82 -3.21 6.96 -16.10
CA SER A 82 -2.33 5.91 -15.56
C SER A 82 -0.84 6.09 -15.90
N ASP A 83 -0.45 7.27 -16.38
CA ASP A 83 0.92 7.60 -16.79
C ASP A 83 1.49 8.79 -16.01
N GLY A 84 0.82 9.27 -14.95
CA GLY A 84 1.38 10.32 -14.10
C GLY A 84 2.48 9.80 -13.17
N GLY A 85 3.43 10.66 -12.79
CA GLY A 85 4.48 10.38 -11.80
C GLY A 85 5.80 11.05 -12.16
N ALA A 86 6.80 10.96 -11.27
CA ALA A 86 8.13 11.46 -11.56
C ALA A 86 8.73 10.72 -12.76
N GLU A 87 9.39 11.51 -13.60
CA GLU A 87 10.00 11.04 -14.83
C GLU A 87 11.54 11.03 -14.72
N THR A 88 12.17 10.25 -15.58
CA THR A 88 13.61 10.36 -15.86
C THR A 88 13.87 11.54 -16.78
N GLU A 89 15.14 11.94 -16.96
CA GLU A 89 15.52 13.01 -17.91
C GLU A 89 15.09 12.71 -19.36
N LEU A 90 14.77 11.45 -19.67
CA LEU A 90 14.28 11.00 -20.97
C LEU A 90 12.75 10.94 -21.07
N GLY A 91 12.02 11.35 -20.02
CA GLY A 91 10.56 11.35 -19.99
C GLY A 91 9.93 9.97 -19.74
N ASN A 92 10.72 8.97 -19.32
CA ASN A 92 10.15 7.69 -18.89
C ASN A 92 9.75 7.78 -17.42
N LEU A 93 8.59 7.25 -17.06
CA LEU A 93 8.15 7.16 -15.67
C LEU A 93 9.10 6.31 -14.85
N GLN A 94 9.44 6.80 -13.66
CA GLN A 94 10.23 6.05 -12.68
C GLN A 94 9.41 4.91 -12.09
N LEU A 95 8.12 5.17 -11.87
CA LEU A 95 7.18 4.26 -11.23
C LEU A 95 5.95 4.02 -12.11
N PRO A 96 6.09 3.34 -13.26
CA PRO A 96 4.97 3.10 -14.18
C PRO A 96 3.91 2.16 -13.59
N ALA A 97 2.72 2.15 -14.18
CA ALA A 97 1.73 1.11 -13.97
C ALA A 97 2.21 -0.24 -14.54
N GLY A 98 1.64 -1.33 -14.06
CA GLY A 98 1.90 -2.68 -14.57
C GLY A 98 2.66 -3.58 -13.60
N GLY A 99 3.28 -4.62 -14.18
CA GLY A 99 3.91 -5.70 -13.44
C GLY A 99 5.27 -5.31 -12.84
N LEU A 100 5.49 -5.68 -11.59
CA LEU A 100 6.78 -5.60 -10.91
C LEU A 100 7.03 -6.89 -10.12
N GLU A 101 8.29 -7.24 -9.94
CA GLU A 101 8.69 -8.42 -9.18
C GLU A 101 9.64 -8.02 -8.04
N ILE A 102 9.30 -8.37 -6.81
CA ILE A 102 10.12 -8.13 -5.61
C ILE A 102 10.23 -9.44 -4.85
N ASP A 103 11.45 -9.89 -4.59
CA ASP A 103 11.74 -11.13 -3.85
C ASP A 103 10.98 -12.36 -4.38
N GLY A 104 10.78 -12.44 -5.70
CA GLY A 104 10.05 -13.53 -6.36
C GLY A 104 8.52 -13.43 -6.27
N LEU A 105 7.98 -12.42 -5.60
CA LEU A 105 6.55 -12.08 -5.62
C LEU A 105 6.25 -11.15 -6.78
N LYS A 106 5.22 -11.49 -7.55
CA LYS A 106 4.75 -10.69 -8.68
C LYS A 106 3.59 -9.82 -8.25
N PHE A 107 3.74 -8.52 -8.42
CA PHE A 107 2.71 -7.54 -8.16
C PHE A 107 2.29 -6.86 -9.46
N THR A 108 1.05 -6.39 -9.50
CA THR A 108 0.54 -5.50 -10.53
C THR A 108 0.06 -4.22 -9.87
N ARG A 109 0.59 -3.10 -10.34
CA ARG A 109 0.26 -1.76 -9.88
C ARG A 109 -0.68 -1.08 -10.86
N GLU A 110 -1.84 -0.64 -10.38
CA GLU A 110 -2.82 0.10 -11.16
C GLU A 110 -3.42 1.21 -10.30
N TRP A 111 -3.84 2.31 -10.91
CA TRP A 111 -4.59 3.35 -10.22
C TRP A 111 -5.61 3.99 -11.14
N THR A 112 -6.66 4.53 -10.51
CA THR A 112 -7.66 5.35 -11.17
C THR A 112 -7.68 6.74 -10.55
N ILE A 113 -8.03 7.73 -11.36
CA ILE A 113 -8.14 9.12 -10.95
C ILE A 113 -9.58 9.59 -11.13
N ARG A 114 -10.11 10.27 -10.12
CA ARG A 114 -11.37 11.03 -10.21
C ARG A 114 -11.09 12.50 -9.93
N PRO A 115 -11.37 13.40 -10.88
CA PRO A 115 -11.21 14.82 -10.65
C PRO A 115 -12.35 15.36 -9.79
N PHE A 116 -12.03 16.35 -8.96
CA PHE A 116 -12.98 17.11 -8.16
C PHE A 116 -12.75 18.61 -8.34
N TYR A 117 -13.85 19.35 -8.48
CA TYR A 117 -13.88 20.78 -8.72
C TYR A 117 -14.62 21.50 -7.60
N LEU A 118 -14.03 22.55 -7.06
CA LEU A 118 -14.63 23.47 -6.09
C LEU A 118 -15.17 24.68 -6.86
N CYS A 119 -16.44 24.58 -7.25
CA CYS A 119 -17.11 25.60 -8.07
C CYS A 119 -17.49 26.86 -7.28
N ASP A 120 -17.77 26.69 -6.00
CA ASP A 120 -18.18 27.73 -5.07
C ASP A 120 -17.71 27.34 -3.65
N ALA A 121 -17.60 28.32 -2.75
CA ALA A 121 -17.13 28.14 -1.38
C ALA A 121 -18.19 27.50 -0.45
N GLU A 122 -19.46 27.52 -0.83
CA GLU A 122 -20.58 27.05 0.00
C GLU A 122 -21.12 25.68 -0.43
N THR A 123 -20.64 25.14 -1.55
CA THR A 123 -21.11 23.87 -2.13
C THR A 123 -20.05 22.77 -2.07
N ALA A 124 -20.52 21.52 -2.10
CA ALA A 124 -19.64 20.36 -2.17
C ALA A 124 -18.93 20.29 -3.53
N ALA A 125 -17.74 19.67 -3.55
CA ALA A 125 -16.99 19.46 -4.78
C ALA A 125 -17.76 18.56 -5.76
N THR A 126 -17.63 18.84 -7.05
CA THR A 126 -18.27 18.09 -8.15
C THR A 126 -17.22 17.34 -8.95
N GLU A 127 -17.59 16.21 -9.59
CA GLU A 127 -16.68 15.50 -10.52
C GLU A 127 -16.68 16.12 -11.93
N GLU A 128 -17.62 17.02 -12.22
CA GLU A 128 -17.71 17.77 -13.47
C GLU A 128 -17.18 19.19 -13.28
N ALA A 129 -16.46 19.68 -14.29
CA ALA A 129 -15.88 21.02 -14.29
C ALA A 129 -16.97 22.10 -14.39
N CYS A 130 -16.90 23.11 -13.52
CA CYS A 130 -17.84 24.23 -13.50
C CYS A 130 -17.78 25.09 -14.77
N ILE A 131 -16.61 25.11 -15.42
CA ILE A 131 -16.38 25.75 -16.73
C ILE A 131 -15.51 24.80 -17.58
N PRO A 132 -15.73 24.74 -18.90
CA PRO A 132 -14.94 23.88 -19.79
C PRO A 132 -13.45 24.20 -19.71
N GLY A 133 -12.63 23.15 -19.63
CA GLY A 133 -11.16 23.26 -19.61
C GLY A 133 -10.56 23.72 -18.28
N ARG A 134 -11.35 23.90 -17.22
CA ARG A 134 -10.82 24.14 -15.88
C ARG A 134 -10.05 22.92 -15.39
N ARG A 135 -8.91 23.15 -14.73
CA ARG A 135 -8.14 22.13 -14.00
C ARG A 135 -8.90 21.67 -12.77
N ALA A 136 -8.83 20.38 -12.45
CA ALA A 136 -9.39 19.86 -11.20
C ALA A 136 -8.67 20.49 -10.00
N ASP A 137 -9.42 20.95 -9.00
CA ASP A 137 -8.85 21.49 -7.76
C ASP A 137 -8.27 20.35 -6.90
N LEU A 138 -8.80 19.13 -7.06
CA LEU A 138 -8.38 17.93 -6.34
C LEU A 138 -8.51 16.69 -7.22
N LEU A 139 -7.55 15.78 -7.13
CA LEU A 139 -7.62 14.45 -7.73
C LEU A 139 -7.75 13.41 -6.61
N TRP A 140 -8.81 12.62 -6.66
CA TRP A 140 -8.95 11.43 -5.83
C TRP A 140 -8.36 10.23 -6.55
N ILE A 141 -7.40 9.58 -5.91
CA ILE A 141 -6.62 8.49 -6.48
C ILE A 141 -6.95 7.22 -5.71
N THR A 142 -7.38 6.19 -6.43
CA THR A 142 -7.59 4.85 -5.88
C THR A 142 -6.50 3.94 -6.41
N MET A 143 -5.46 3.71 -5.60
CA MET A 143 -4.32 2.84 -5.91
C MET A 143 -4.67 1.39 -5.58
N THR A 144 -4.54 0.50 -6.56
CA THR A 144 -4.78 -0.93 -6.41
C THR A 144 -3.51 -1.69 -6.71
N LEU A 145 -3.01 -2.40 -5.70
CA LEU A 145 -1.91 -3.35 -5.88
C LEU A 145 -2.44 -4.76 -5.69
N SER A 146 -2.28 -5.57 -6.71
CA SER A 146 -2.60 -7.00 -6.68
C SER A 146 -1.33 -7.83 -6.75
N TRP A 147 -1.38 -9.05 -6.22
CA TRP A 147 -0.27 -9.99 -6.29
C TRP A 147 -0.78 -11.44 -6.30
N ILE A 148 0.11 -12.35 -6.69
CA ILE A 148 -0.07 -13.79 -6.49
C ILE A 148 1.02 -14.24 -5.51
N ASP A 149 0.61 -14.85 -4.40
CA ASP A 149 1.54 -15.38 -3.40
C ASP A 149 2.22 -16.67 -3.86
N LEU A 150 3.20 -17.14 -3.09
CA LEU A 150 3.95 -18.37 -3.41
C LEU A 150 3.10 -19.65 -3.39
N SER A 151 1.91 -19.61 -2.79
CA SER A 151 0.94 -20.71 -2.81
C SER A 151 -0.02 -20.64 -4.01
N GLY A 152 0.09 -19.60 -4.85
CA GLY A 152 -0.80 -19.35 -5.98
C GLY A 152 -2.09 -18.61 -5.61
N ALA A 153 -2.23 -18.14 -4.37
CA ALA A 153 -3.41 -17.37 -3.96
C ALA A 153 -3.25 -15.90 -4.34
N ALA A 154 -4.31 -15.32 -4.91
CA ALA A 154 -4.33 -13.90 -5.25
C ALA A 154 -4.63 -13.04 -4.02
N GLY A 155 -3.95 -11.92 -3.89
CA GLY A 155 -4.21 -10.89 -2.89
C GLY A 155 -4.26 -9.50 -3.52
N SER A 156 -4.90 -8.56 -2.84
CA SER A 156 -4.86 -7.16 -3.22
C SER A 156 -4.94 -6.21 -2.02
N VAL A 157 -4.46 -4.99 -2.23
CA VAL A 157 -4.64 -3.88 -1.31
C VAL A 157 -5.05 -2.64 -2.09
N ILE A 158 -5.97 -1.88 -1.51
CA ILE A 158 -6.41 -0.60 -2.02
C ILE A 158 -5.93 0.47 -1.06
N VAL A 159 -5.30 1.52 -1.59
CA VAL A 159 -4.91 2.71 -0.85
C VAL A 159 -5.48 3.92 -1.58
N GLU A 160 -6.21 4.76 -0.85
CA GLU A 160 -6.80 5.96 -1.41
C GLU A 160 -6.06 7.20 -0.94
N ALA A 161 -6.03 8.21 -1.79
CA ALA A 161 -5.44 9.50 -1.49
C ALA A 161 -6.13 10.61 -2.27
N ALA A 162 -6.09 11.81 -1.71
CA ALA A 162 -6.37 13.03 -2.43
C ALA A 162 -5.06 13.80 -2.69
N ILE A 163 -4.95 14.39 -3.88
CA ILE A 163 -3.87 15.31 -4.25
C ILE A 163 -4.53 16.60 -4.74
N ALA A 164 -4.28 17.70 -4.05
CA ALA A 164 -4.81 19.01 -4.43
C ALA A 164 -3.90 19.70 -5.44
N ALA A 165 -4.48 20.45 -6.38
CA ALA A 165 -3.73 21.35 -7.26
C ALA A 165 -3.30 22.58 -6.45
N PHE A 166 -2.06 22.59 -5.97
CA PHE A 166 -1.44 23.78 -5.39
C PHE A 166 -0.13 24.08 -6.11
N GLU A 167 0.17 25.34 -6.39
CA GLU A 167 1.46 25.71 -6.96
C GLU A 167 2.57 25.53 -5.90
N PRO A 168 3.54 24.61 -6.10
CA PRO A 168 4.58 24.39 -5.11
C PRO A 168 5.39 25.66 -4.83
N ALA A 169 5.62 26.49 -5.87
CA ALA A 169 6.32 27.77 -5.76
C ALA A 169 5.60 28.81 -4.89
N LEU A 170 4.27 28.76 -4.79
CA LEU A 170 3.47 29.71 -4.00
C LEU A 170 3.08 29.18 -2.62
N SER A 171 3.38 27.93 -2.31
CA SER A 171 3.05 27.31 -1.01
C SER A 171 3.62 28.08 0.18
N SER A 172 4.83 28.64 0.06
CA SER A 172 5.44 29.47 1.12
C SER A 172 4.80 30.86 1.25
N GLN A 173 4.23 31.42 0.17
CA GLN A 173 3.55 32.71 0.21
C GLN A 173 2.20 32.63 0.91
N ALA A 174 1.54 31.47 0.92
CA ALA A 174 0.32 31.25 1.68
C ALA A 174 0.51 31.46 3.19
N LEU A 175 1.71 31.18 3.72
CA LEU A 175 2.06 31.43 5.13
C LEU A 175 2.37 32.90 5.43
N LEU A 176 2.66 33.70 4.40
CA LEU A 176 3.02 35.11 4.53
C LEU A 176 1.84 36.06 4.29
N ARG A 177 0.67 35.55 3.87
CA ARG A 177 -0.54 36.37 3.72
C ARG A 177 -1.12 36.66 5.12
N PRO A 178 -1.16 37.93 5.57
CA PRO A 178 -1.86 38.27 6.80
C PRO A 178 -3.35 37.93 6.65
N SER A 179 -3.95 37.36 7.71
CA SER A 179 -5.39 37.09 7.73
C SER A 179 -6.17 38.37 7.42
N PRO A 180 -7.26 38.30 6.63
CA PRO A 180 -8.13 39.44 6.46
C PRO A 180 -8.68 39.81 7.84
N VAL A 181 -8.29 40.98 8.34
CA VAL A 181 -8.98 41.61 9.47
C VAL A 181 -10.40 41.86 8.98
N LEU A 182 -11.37 41.14 9.57
CA LEU A 182 -12.78 41.46 9.42
C LEU A 182 -12.96 42.92 9.84
N ALA A 183 -13.19 43.80 8.87
CA ALA A 183 -13.59 45.17 9.17
C ALA A 183 -14.98 45.13 9.83
N PRO A 184 -15.22 45.91 10.90
CA PRO A 184 -16.48 45.90 11.66
C PRO A 184 -17.67 46.41 10.85
#